data_AF-A0A932U174-F1
#
_entry.id   AF-A0A932U174-F1
#
_cell.length_a   1.000
_cell.length_b   1.000
_cell.length_c   1.000
_cell.angle_alpha   90.00
_cell.angle_beta   90.00
_cell.angle_gamma   90.00
#
_symmetry.space_group_name_H-M   'P 1'
#
loop_
_entity.id
_entity.type
_entity.pdbx_description
1 polymer ?
#
loop_
_entity_poly.entity_id
_entity_poly.type
_entity_poly.pdbx_seq_one_letter_code
_entity_poly.pdbx_strand_id
1 'polypeptide(L)' 'CADAAMQNATDAVQVFGGNGYSREYPVEKLMRDAKIYQIYEGTTQIQKQIILRELYR' A
#
# COMPACT_ATOMS: atom_id res chain seq x y z
N CYS A 1 8.22 2.76 1.42
CA CYS A 1 7.16 3.69 0.96
C CYS A 1 5.86 2.97 0.56
N ALA A 2 5.91 1.77 -0.03
CA ALA A 2 4.70 1.01 -0.41
C ALA A 2 3.75 0.72 0.78
N ASP A 3 4.27 0.26 1.91
CA ASP A 3 3.45 -0.03 3.10
C ASP A 3 2.75 1.23 3.65
N ALA A 4 3.45 2.37 3.67
CA ALA A 4 2.88 3.65 4.10
C ALA A 4 1.79 4.15 3.13
N ALA A 5 1.98 3.98 1.82
CA ALA A 5 0.97 4.34 0.82
C ALA A 5 -0.31 3.50 0.97
N MET A 6 -0.17 2.19 1.19
CA MET A 6 -1.30 1.29 1.44
C MET A 6 -2.03 1.65 2.74
N GLN A 7 -1.30 1.95 3.80
CA GLN A 7 -1.88 2.34 5.09
C GLN A 7 -2.66 3.64 4.96
N ASN A 8 -2.04 4.70 4.42
CA ASN A 8 -2.70 6.00 4.27
C ASN A 8 -3.94 5.93 3.37
N ALA A 9 -3.90 5.15 2.27
CA ALA A 9 -5.05 4.98 1.40
C ALA A 9 -6.19 4.21 2.08
N THR A 10 -5.86 3.22 2.92
CA THR A 10 -6.85 2.47 3.71
C THR A 10 -7.49 3.37 4.77
N ASP A 11 -6.69 4.17 5.47
CA ASP A 11 -7.17 5.13 6.46
C ASP A 11 -8.09 6.18 5.81
N ALA A 12 -7.73 6.66 4.61
CA ALA A 12 -8.57 7.56 3.84
C ALA A 12 -9.93 6.93 3.49
N VAL A 13 -9.98 5.66 3.06
CA VAL A 13 -11.27 4.96 2.83
C VAL A 13 -12.09 4.94 4.12
N GLN A 14 -11.45 4.64 5.25
CA GLN A 14 -12.13 4.56 6.55
C GLN A 14 -12.71 5.91 6.99
N VAL A 15 -12.00 7.02 6.77
CA VAL A 15 -12.48 8.38 7.08
C VAL A 15 -13.70 8.75 6.25
N PHE A 16 -13.75 8.34 4.98
CA PHE A 16 -14.89 8.58 4.10
C PHE A 16 -16.07 7.61 4.36
N GLY A 17 -15.88 6.58 5.19
CA GLY A 17 -16.89 5.58 5.51
C GLY A 17 -17.42 4.88 4.25
N GLY A 18 -18.74 4.68 4.15
CA GLY A 18 -19.36 4.04 2.99
C GLY A 18 -19.08 4.74 1.65
N ASN A 19 -18.90 6.06 1.67
CA ASN A 19 -18.56 6.84 0.49
C ASN A 19 -17.13 6.60 0.02
N GLY A 20 -16.23 6.18 0.91
CA GLY A 20 -14.84 5.84 0.57
C GLY A 20 -14.72 4.55 -0.24
N TYR A 21 -15.77 3.72 -0.23
CA TYR A 21 -15.87 2.50 -1.03
C TYR A 21 -16.70 2.72 -2.33
N SER A 22 -17.33 3.89 -2.46
CA SER A 22 -18.03 4.29 -3.67
C SER A 22 -17.03 4.73 -4.75
N ARG A 23 -17.32 4.41 -6.01
CA ARG A 23 -16.53 4.87 -7.17
C ARG A 23 -16.70 6.36 -7.47
N GLU A 24 -17.59 7.04 -6.75
CA GLU A 24 -17.79 8.49 -6.85
C GLU A 24 -16.62 9.28 -6.25
N TYR A 25 -15.92 8.71 -5.27
CA TYR A 25 -14.77 9.33 -4.62
C TYR A 25 -13.49 8.60 -4.99
N PRO A 26 -12.39 9.29 -5.35
CA PRO A 26 -11.18 8.66 -5.89
C PRO A 26 -10.41 7.81 -4.87
N VAL A 27 -10.83 7.81 -3.61
CA VAL A 27 -10.14 7.17 -2.48
C VAL A 27 -10.11 5.64 -2.64
N GLU A 28 -11.18 5.06 -3.19
CA GLU A 28 -11.25 3.63 -3.46
C GLU A 28 -10.22 3.21 -4.52
N LYS A 29 -10.01 4.06 -5.53
CA LYS A 29 -9.05 3.85 -6.61
C LYS A 29 -7.64 3.96 -6.07
N LEU A 30 -7.36 4.96 -5.24
CA LEU A 30 -6.06 5.13 -4.60
C LEU A 30 -5.69 3.93 -3.73
N MET A 31 -6.65 3.36 -2.98
CA MET A 31 -6.42 2.13 -2.22
C MET A 31 -6.08 0.94 -3.13
N ARG A 32 -6.79 0.77 -4.26
CA ARG A 32 -6.51 -0.30 -5.23
C ARG A 32 -5.14 -0.13 -5.88
N ASP A 33 -4.82 1.08 -6.31
CA ASP A 33 -3.55 1.40 -6.97
C ASP A 33 -2.38 1.25 -5.99
N ALA A 34 -2.55 1.62 -4.71
CA ALA A 34 -1.51 1.47 -3.70
C ALA A 34 -1.05 0.01 -3.50
N LYS A 35 -1.93 -0.97 -3.75
CA LYS A 35 -1.61 -2.39 -3.59
C LYS A 35 -0.53 -2.87 -4.56
N ILE A 36 -0.47 -2.30 -5.77
CA ILE A 36 0.50 -2.73 -6.79
C ILE A 36 1.94 -2.50 -6.33
N TYR A 37 2.19 -1.42 -5.59
CA TYR A 37 3.52 -1.07 -5.09
C TYR A 37 4.07 -2.07 -4.07
N GLN A 38 3.22 -2.90 -3.46
CA GLN A 38 3.69 -3.97 -2.57
C GLN A 38 4.20 -5.21 -3.34
N ILE A 39 3.91 -5.31 -4.64
CA ILE A 39 4.16 -6.48 -5.48
C ILE A 39 5.16 -6.16 -6.60
N TYR A 40 4.98 -5.01 -7.24
CA TYR A 40 5.81 -4.54 -8.35
C TYR A 40 7.24 -4.22 -7.90
N GLU A 41 8.21 -4.43 -8.79
CA GLU A 41 9.65 -4.20 -8.55
C GLU A 41 10.23 -4.89 -7.30
N GLY A 42 9.69 -6.08 -7.00
CA GLY A 42 10.09 -6.89 -5.86
C GLY A 42 9.12 -6.71 -4.70
N THR A 43 8.56 -7.83 -4.24
CA THR A 43 7.57 -7.78 -3.17
C THR A 43 8.17 -7.20 -1.90
N THR A 44 7.32 -6.62 -1.05
CA THR A 44 7.75 -6.03 0.23
C THR A 44 8.55 -7.03 1.09
N GLN A 45 8.21 -8.32 1.01
CA GLN A 45 8.91 -9.41 1.69
C GLN A 45 10.30 -9.66 1.12
N ILE A 46 10.46 -9.64 -0.21
CA ILE A 46 11.76 -9.77 -0.87
C ILE A 46 12.66 -8.59 -0.51
N GLN A 47 12.13 -7.37 -0.54
CA GLN A 47 12.87 -6.17 -0.12
C GLN A 47 13.35 -6.29 1.33
N LYS A 48 12.48 -6.75 2.25
CA LYS A 48 12.86 -7.03 3.65
C LYS A 48 13.94 -8.10 3.77
N GLN A 49 13.87 -9.17 2.97
CA GLN A 49 14.89 -10.22 2.95
C GLN A 49 16.25 -9.72 2.45
N ILE A 50 16.27 -8.86 1.44
CA ILE A 50 17.52 -8.26 0.93
C ILE A 50 18.15 -7.39 2.03
N ILE A 51 17.36 -6.52 2.67
CA ILE A 51 17.84 -5.68 3.79
C ILE A 51 18.39 -6.54 4.93
N LEU A 52 17.69 -7.61 5.31
CA LEU A 52 18.16 -8.54 6.34
C LEU A 52 19.50 -9.18 5.94
N ARG A 53 19.65 -9.63 4.70
CA ARG A 53 20.92 -10.21 4.22
C ARG A 53 22.07 -9.21 4.24
N GLU A 54 21.82 -7.95 3.91
CA GLU A 54 22.85 -6.90 3.98
C GLU A 54 23.22 -6.53 5.42
N LEU A 55 22.28 -6.62 6.38
CA LEU A 55 22.56 -6.38 7.79
C LEU A 55 23.45 -7.45 8.45
N TYR A 56 23.37 -8.70 7.97
CA TYR A 56 24.16 -9.83 8.50
C TYR A 56 25.43 -10.13 7.69
N ARG A 57 25.79 -9.26 6.75
CA ARG A 57 27.02 -9.34 5.97
C ARG A 57 28.12 -8.49 6.61
#